data_AF-A0A9P1ZEB1-F1
#
_entry.id   AF-A0A9P1ZEB1-F1
#
_cell.length_a   1.000
_cell.length_b   1.000
_cell.length_c   1.000
_cell.angle_alpha   90.00
_cell.angle_beta   90.00
_cell.angle_gamma   90.00
#
_symmetry.space_group_name_H-M   'P 1'
#
loop_
_entity.id
_entity.type
_entity.pdbx_description
1 polymer ?
#
loop_
_entity_poly.entity_id
_entity_poly.type
_entity_poly.pdbx_seq_one_letter_code
_entity_poly.pdbx_strand_id
1 'polypeptide(L)' 'LFDEGLLDSMATVQLLIEIEEKLDITVPVSEFDRDEWATPEMIITQLEALK' A
#
# COMPACT_ATOMS: atom_id res chain seq x y z
N LEU A 1 -11.17 -1.31 -0.56
CA LEU A 1 -10.51 -0.34 0.36
C LEU A 1 -10.82 1.10 0.01
N PHE A 2 -10.56 1.52 -1.23
CA PHE A 2 -10.84 2.88 -1.72
C PHE A 2 -12.33 3.13 -1.96
N ASP A 3 -13.04 2.19 -2.59
CA ASP A 3 -14.49 2.30 -2.86
C ASP A 3 -15.34 2.32 -1.58
N GLU A 4 -14.87 1.67 -0.52
CA GLU A 4 -15.52 1.66 0.79
C GLU A 4 -15.15 2.91 1.63
N GLY A 5 -14.29 3.79 1.12
CA GLY A 5 -13.85 5.00 1.82
C GLY A 5 -12.92 4.75 3.01
N LEU A 6 -12.34 3.56 3.13
CA LEU A 6 -11.42 3.20 4.21
C LEU A 6 -10.00 3.76 3.98
N LEU A 7 -9.62 3.92 2.71
CA LEU A 7 -8.34 4.46 2.27
C LEU A 7 -8.59 5.66 1.35
N ASP A 8 -8.06 6.81 1.75
CA ASP A 8 -7.98 8.01 0.92
C ASP A 8 -6.52 8.28 0.50
N SER A 9 -6.30 9.34 -0.26
CA SER A 9 -4.96 9.69 -0.74
C SER A 9 -3.95 9.93 0.40
N MET A 10 -4.38 10.43 1.55
CA MET A 10 -3.49 10.71 2.69
C MET A 10 -3.21 9.46 3.51
N ALA A 11 -4.24 8.65 3.77
CA ALA A 11 -4.14 7.37 4.44
C ALA A 11 -3.27 6.38 3.64
N THR A 12 -3.30 6.46 2.31
CA THR A 12 -2.41 5.66 1.45
C THR A 12 -0.95 6.03 1.68
N VAL A 13 -0.62 7.33 1.69
CA VAL A 13 0.75 7.78 1.96
C VAL A 13 1.20 7.34 3.36
N GLN A 14 0.33 7.46 4.37
CA GLN A 14 0.63 6.98 5.72
C GLN A 14 0.88 5.46 5.75
N LEU A 15 0.08 4.68 5.03
CA LEU A 15 0.26 3.23 4.93
C LEU A 15 1.64 2.88 4.36
N LEU A 16 2.08 3.56 3.29
CA LEU A 16 3.39 3.32 2.68
C LEU A 16 4.56 3.65 3.62
N ILE A 17 4.45 4.74 4.39
CA ILE A 17 5.46 5.11 5.39
C ILE A 17 5.54 4.04 6.50
N GLU A 18 4.39 3.59 7.01
CA GLU A 18 4.34 2.56 8.06
C GLU A 18 4.91 1.21 7.58
N ILE A 19 4.69 0.87 6.31
CA ILE A 19 5.28 -0.30 5.67
C ILE A 19 6.80 -0.18 5.65
N GLU A 20 7.33 0.97 5.23
CA GLU A 20 8.77 1.22 5.22
C GLU A 20 9.36 1.12 6.63
N GLU A 21 8.76 1.76 7.63
CA GLU A 21 9.25 1.74 9.01
C GLU A 21 9.20 0.35 9.69
N LYS A 22 8.19 -0.47 9.37
CA LYS A 22 7.98 -1.77 10.04
C LYS A 22 8.56 -2.96 9.27
N LEU A 23 8.56 -2.89 7.95
CA LEU A 23 8.96 -3.99 7.08
C LEU A 23 10.28 -3.73 6.34
N ASP A 24 10.82 -2.49 6.42
CA ASP A 24 12.01 -2.04 5.68
C ASP A 24 11.83 -2.16 4.15
N ILE A 25 10.58 -2.01 3.68
CA ILE A 25 10.19 -2.05 2.27
C ILE A 25 9.80 -0.65 1.82
N THR A 26 10.60 -0.04 0.94
CA THR A 26 10.28 1.26 0.35
C THR A 26 9.41 1.06 -0.89
N VAL A 27 8.18 1.57 -0.86
CA VAL A 27 7.26 1.56 -2.01
C VAL A 27 7.12 2.98 -2.56
N PRO A 28 7.60 3.26 -3.79
CA PRO A 28 7.43 4.56 -4.41
C PRO A 28 5.95 4.86 -4.66
N VAL A 29 5.50 6.07 -4.32
CA VAL A 29 4.12 6.51 -4.61
C VAL A 29 3.83 6.51 -6.13
N SER A 30 4.87 6.64 -6.96
CA SER A 30 4.77 6.53 -8.41
C SER A 30 4.47 5.11 -8.92
N GLU A 31 4.79 4.09 -8.13
CA GLU A 31 4.52 2.68 -8.43
C GLU A 31 3.24 2.19 -7.73
N PHE A 32 2.61 3.05 -6.93
CA PHE A 32 1.37 2.71 -6.26
C PHE A 32 0.20 2.72 -7.24
N ASP A 33 -0.42 1.54 -7.42
CA ASP A 33 -1.67 1.38 -8.18
C ASP A 33 -2.82 0.98 -7.25
N ARG A 34 -3.94 1.71 -7.32
CA ARG A 34 -5.13 1.47 -6.51
C ARG A 34 -5.82 0.15 -6.85
N ASP A 35 -5.73 -0.28 -8.11
CA ASP A 35 -6.33 -1.53 -8.57
C ASP A 35 -5.51 -2.73 -8.06
N GLU A 36 -4.19 -2.58 -7.99
CA GLU A 36 -3.30 -3.60 -7.43
C GLU A 36 -3.31 -3.63 -5.89
N TRP A 37 -3.71 -2.53 -5.24
CA TRP A 37 -3.79 -2.41 -3.78
C TRP A 37 -5.25 -2.33 -3.27
N ALA A 38 -6.20 -2.87 -4.04
CA ALA A 38 -7.64 -2.73 -3.78
C ALA A 38 -8.12 -3.47 -2.52
N THR A 39 -7.43 -4.55 -2.14
CA THR A 39 -7.77 -5.42 -1.01
C THR A 39 -6.56 -5.75 -0.13
N PRO A 40 -6.75 -6.05 1.16
CA PRO A 40 -5.65 -6.38 2.06
C PRO A 40 -4.76 -7.55 1.55
N GLU A 41 -5.37 -8.56 0.96
CA GLU A 41 -4.67 -9.72 0.40
C GLU A 41 -3.72 -9.32 -0.74
N MET A 42 -4.19 -8.45 -1.63
CA MET A 42 -3.38 -7.97 -2.76
C MET A 42 -2.22 -7.09 -2.28
N ILE A 43 -2.46 -6.25 -1.27
CA ILE A 43 -1.41 -5.44 -0.63
C ILE A 43 -0.30 -6.34 -0.08
N ILE A 44 -0.67 -7.39 0.66
CA ILE A 44 0.31 -8.35 1.21
C ILE A 44 1.10 -9.01 0.08
N THR A 45 0.42 -9.44 -0.99
CA THR A 45 1.07 -10.04 -2.17
C THR A 45 2.09 -9.10 -2.81
N GLN A 46 1.75 -7.81 -2.97
CA GLN A 46 2.67 -6.82 -3.52
C GLN A 46 3.88 -6.58 -2.60
N LEU A 47 3.66 -6.55 -1.29
CA LEU A 47 4.74 -6.42 -0.31
C LEU A 47 5.66 -7.63 -0.30
N GLU A 48 5.13 -8.84 -0.45
CA GLU A 48 5.93 -10.05 -0.55
C GLU A 48 6.75 -10.10 -1.84
N ALA A 49 6.23 -9.55 -2.95
CA ALA A 49 6.94 -9.49 -4.23
C ALA A 49 8.09 -8.46 -4.24
N LEU A 50 8.02 -7.43 -3.39
CA LEU A 50 9.03 -6.37 -3.26
C LEU A 50 10.14 -6.70 -2.26
N LYS A 51 10.02 -7.81 -1.54
CA LYS A 51 10.98 -8.30 -0.55
C LYS A 51 12.13 -9.07 -1.18
#